data_AF-A0A952WDL3-F1
#
_entry.id   AF-A0A952WDL3-F1
#
_cell.length_a   1.000
_cell.length_b   1.000
_cell.length_c   1.000
_cell.angle_alpha   90.00
_cell.angle_beta   90.00
_cell.angle_gamma   90.00
#
_symmetry.space_group_name_H-M   'P 1'
#
loop_
_entity.id
_entity.type
_entity.pdbx_description
1 polymer ?
#
loop_
_entity_poly.entity_id
_entity_poly.type
_entity_poly.pdbx_seq_one_letter_code
_entity_poly.pdbx_strand_id
1 'polypeptide(L)'
;MRSVYYVLACLGGLAFPAAAQLTLLPAGPQLGVHAGNLVTNGSFEVGGPAPGILHWATGTTLTPFGVPPGWSSSGSPLTYANWGGSAASGPSSVATSVPLPDGQNGMYFGNGAPNSVSQPPTFNPSREVTFPQTPTFSMAFGQPCVLWQTIPTHLNPAPSYLLSFWVAGEGSGLGPGHPLADGIFGLRVTNTQPGDPMRYFAVPVGSSSVYGAAIRYEFTFTPINPLAPVTIEFTNWGHLDLNPHGRVDTTEIVLDDVIVNAIPAPGSAALLAVGLVPVATRRRRAREG
;
A
#
# COMPACT_ATOMS: atom_id res chain seq x y z
N MET A 1 32.80 32.28 -45.28
CA MET A 1 32.68 31.48 -44.04
C MET A 1 31.79 32.25 -43.07
N ARG A 2 30.56 31.77 -42.82
CA ARG A 2 29.63 32.41 -41.87
C ARG A 2 29.52 31.50 -40.64
N SER A 3 30.12 31.93 -39.54
CA SER A 3 30.00 31.26 -38.23
C SER A 3 28.61 31.55 -37.66
N VAL A 4 27.78 30.51 -37.57
CA VAL A 4 26.49 30.57 -36.88
C VAL A 4 26.73 30.16 -35.43
N TYR A 5 26.66 31.12 -34.51
CA TYR A 5 26.70 30.85 -33.07
C TYR A 5 25.30 30.41 -32.62
N TYR A 6 25.16 29.14 -32.24
CA TYR A 6 23.96 28.66 -31.55
C TYR A 6 24.03 29.09 -30.09
N VAL A 7 23.22 30.08 -29.72
CA VAL A 7 22.97 30.42 -28.32
C VAL A 7 22.11 29.32 -27.73
N LEU A 8 22.71 28.43 -26.96
CA LEU A 8 22.01 27.43 -26.16
C LEU A 8 21.45 28.14 -24.92
N ALA A 9 20.20 28.60 -25.00
CA ALA A 9 19.51 29.17 -23.85
C ALA A 9 19.18 28.06 -22.85
N CYS A 10 19.99 27.95 -21.78
CA CYS A 10 19.67 27.12 -20.63
C CYS A 10 18.47 27.73 -19.89
N LEU A 11 17.26 27.28 -20.25
CA LEU A 11 16.07 27.46 -19.42
C LEU A 11 16.23 26.58 -18.17
N GLY A 12 16.91 27.13 -17.15
CA GLY A 12 16.92 26.57 -15.82
C GLY A 12 15.52 26.65 -15.22
N GLY A 13 14.74 25.58 -15.37
CA GLY A 13 13.47 25.44 -14.67
C GLY A 13 13.75 25.44 -13.16
N LEU A 14 13.26 26.47 -12.47
CA LEU A 14 13.27 26.52 -11.01
C LEU A 14 12.44 25.33 -10.50
N ALA A 15 13.13 24.30 -10.01
CA ALA A 15 12.48 23.23 -9.26
C ALA A 15 12.08 23.80 -7.92
N PHE A 16 10.81 24.16 -7.76
CA PHE A 16 10.27 24.45 -6.45
C PHE A 16 10.42 23.20 -5.57
N PRO A 17 10.87 23.33 -4.31
CA PRO A 17 10.85 22.21 -3.40
C PRO A 17 9.41 21.72 -3.28
N ALA A 18 9.15 20.49 -3.72
CA ALA A 18 7.85 19.88 -3.58
C ALA A 18 7.50 19.86 -2.09
N ALA A 19 6.33 20.40 -1.74
CA ALA A 19 5.86 20.38 -0.37
C ALA A 19 5.70 18.91 0.06
N ALA A 20 6.17 18.59 1.26
CA ALA A 20 5.93 17.30 1.89
C ALA A 20 4.44 16.99 1.91
N GLN A 21 4.06 15.85 1.34
CA GLN A 21 2.67 15.53 1.08
C GLN A 21 2.50 14.01 0.98
N LEU A 22 1.36 13.53 1.48
CA LEU A 22 0.83 12.19 1.20
C LEU A 22 -0.61 12.38 0.74
N THR A 23 -0.91 12.07 -0.51
CA THR A 23 -2.22 12.32 -1.12
C THR A 23 -2.83 11.05 -1.64
N LEU A 24 -4.03 10.74 -1.15
CA LEU A 24 -4.84 9.67 -1.68
C LEU A 24 -5.35 10.09 -3.06
N LEU A 25 -5.12 9.25 -4.06
CA LEU A 25 -5.66 9.43 -5.38
C LEU A 25 -7.12 8.93 -5.46
N PRO A 26 -7.94 9.51 -6.35
CA PRO A 26 -9.27 8.98 -6.64
C PRO A 26 -9.24 7.48 -6.98
N ALA A 27 -10.36 6.79 -6.75
CA ALA A 27 -10.50 5.42 -7.23
C ALA A 27 -10.33 5.37 -8.76
N GLY A 28 -9.65 4.35 -9.26
CA GLY A 28 -9.30 4.25 -10.66
C GLY A 28 -8.55 2.95 -10.99
N PRO A 29 -8.07 2.82 -12.24
CA PRO A 29 -7.19 1.72 -12.60
C PRO A 29 -5.91 1.76 -11.75
N GLN A 30 -5.32 0.59 -11.53
CA GLN A 30 -4.02 0.49 -10.89
C GLN A 30 -2.98 1.31 -11.67
N LEU A 31 -2.25 2.16 -10.94
CA LEU A 31 -1.17 2.98 -11.49
C LEU A 31 0.20 2.38 -11.15
N GLY A 32 0.30 1.70 -10.01
CA GLY A 32 1.52 1.02 -9.58
C GLY A 32 1.84 -0.19 -10.45
N VAL A 33 3.11 -0.39 -10.75
CA VAL A 33 3.58 -1.54 -11.54
C VAL A 33 4.70 -2.27 -10.81
N HIS A 34 4.78 -3.58 -10.98
CA HIS A 34 5.86 -4.39 -10.39
C HIS A 34 7.24 -4.01 -10.94
N ALA A 35 7.30 -3.55 -12.18
CA ALA A 35 8.53 -3.07 -12.79
C ALA A 35 9.04 -1.83 -12.04
N GLY A 36 10.20 -1.95 -11.40
CA GLY A 36 10.76 -0.87 -10.58
C GLY A 36 10.03 -0.67 -9.25
N ASN A 37 9.33 -1.68 -8.74
CA ASN A 37 8.80 -1.68 -7.38
C ASN A 37 9.98 -1.65 -6.38
N LEU A 38 9.96 -0.68 -5.47
CA LEU A 38 10.94 -0.52 -4.40
C LEU A 38 10.61 -1.34 -3.15
N VAL A 39 9.41 -1.91 -3.08
CA VAL A 39 8.98 -2.79 -1.99
C VAL A 39 9.56 -4.17 -2.20
N THR A 40 10.32 -4.67 -1.22
CA THR A 40 10.81 -6.04 -1.23
C THR A 40 9.66 -6.99 -0.90
N ASN A 41 9.43 -7.99 -1.75
CA ASN A 41 8.36 -8.97 -1.56
C ASN A 41 6.98 -8.31 -1.35
N GLY A 42 6.66 -7.31 -2.18
CA GLY A 42 5.42 -6.53 -2.07
C GLY A 42 4.14 -7.33 -2.32
N SER A 43 4.21 -8.37 -3.14
CA SER A 43 3.14 -9.34 -3.38
C SER A 43 3.25 -10.60 -2.52
N PHE A 44 4.14 -10.62 -1.54
CA PHE A 44 4.26 -11.72 -0.55
C PHE A 44 4.55 -13.13 -1.11
N GLU A 45 4.97 -13.27 -2.36
CA GLU A 45 5.24 -14.56 -3.01
C GLU A 45 6.54 -15.23 -2.58
N VAL A 46 7.54 -14.45 -2.15
CA VAL A 46 8.86 -14.99 -1.80
C VAL A 46 8.79 -15.67 -0.44
N GLY A 47 8.93 -17.00 -0.44
CA GLY A 47 8.85 -17.83 0.76
C GLY A 47 7.43 -18.11 1.25
N GLY A 48 6.42 -17.70 0.49
CA GLY A 48 5.01 -17.90 0.82
C GLY A 48 4.62 -19.38 0.82
N PRO A 49 3.72 -19.81 1.73
CA PRO A 49 3.39 -21.22 1.89
C PRO A 49 2.30 -21.74 0.95
N ALA A 50 1.77 -20.94 0.02
CA ALA A 50 0.64 -21.36 -0.80
C ALA A 50 0.93 -22.67 -1.58
N PRO A 51 0.01 -23.67 -1.55
CA PRO A 51 -1.22 -23.69 -0.77
C PRO A 51 -0.91 -23.94 0.72
N GLY A 52 -1.51 -23.14 1.60
CA GLY A 52 -1.26 -23.22 3.04
C GLY A 52 -1.15 -21.84 3.69
N ILE A 53 -0.86 -21.84 4.99
CA ILE A 53 -0.70 -20.62 5.79
C ILE A 53 0.47 -20.74 6.76
N LEU A 54 1.11 -19.61 7.05
CA LEU A 54 2.01 -19.36 8.17
C LEU A 54 1.43 -18.24 9.02
N HIS A 55 1.59 -18.31 10.34
CA HIS A 55 1.35 -17.16 11.20
C HIS A 55 2.53 -16.19 11.12
N TRP A 56 2.28 -14.90 10.89
CA TRP A 56 3.37 -13.96 10.58
C TRP A 56 3.55 -12.83 11.58
N ALA A 57 2.57 -12.57 12.46
CA ALA A 57 2.66 -11.47 13.41
C ALA A 57 3.65 -11.82 14.54
N THR A 58 4.82 -11.17 14.57
CA THR A 58 5.83 -11.40 15.60
C THR A 58 5.23 -11.14 16.99
N GLY A 59 5.33 -12.13 17.87
CA GLY A 59 4.69 -12.11 19.18
C GLY A 59 3.59 -13.16 19.33
N THR A 60 3.03 -13.67 18.22
CA THR A 60 2.09 -14.81 18.26
C THR A 60 2.75 -16.07 18.81
N THR A 61 1.97 -16.89 19.53
CA THR A 61 2.38 -18.23 19.96
C THR A 61 1.92 -19.34 19.02
N LEU A 62 1.25 -18.98 17.92
CA LEU A 62 0.71 -19.93 16.96
C LEU A 62 1.79 -20.44 15.98
N THR A 63 1.64 -21.68 15.53
CA THR A 63 2.60 -22.34 14.63
C THR A 63 1.87 -23.02 13.46
N PRO A 64 2.49 -23.14 12.28
CA PRO A 64 3.84 -22.70 11.93
C PRO A 64 3.96 -21.17 11.84
N PHE A 65 5.13 -20.62 12.17
CA PHE A 65 5.40 -19.18 12.17
C PHE A 65 6.43 -18.81 11.10
N GLY A 66 6.21 -17.70 10.40
CA GLY A 66 7.16 -17.11 9.46
C GLY A 66 6.75 -15.70 9.05
N VAL A 67 7.72 -14.78 9.03
CA VAL A 67 7.53 -13.39 8.56
C VAL A 67 7.98 -13.30 7.11
N PRO A 68 7.21 -12.64 6.21
CA PRO A 68 7.65 -12.43 4.83
C PRO A 68 9.02 -11.76 4.75
N PRO A 69 9.96 -12.27 3.93
CA PRO A 69 11.27 -11.66 3.74
C PRO A 69 11.17 -10.18 3.38
N GLY A 70 11.99 -9.34 4.02
CA GLY A 70 11.99 -7.89 3.83
C GLY A 70 10.95 -7.14 4.65
N TRP A 71 10.02 -7.83 5.32
CA TRP A 71 9.03 -7.21 6.19
C TRP A 71 9.36 -7.41 7.66
N SER A 72 8.88 -6.50 8.48
CA SER A 72 8.86 -6.61 9.93
C SER A 72 7.41 -6.60 10.41
N SER A 73 7.15 -7.25 11.54
CA SER A 73 5.81 -7.40 12.07
C SER A 73 5.77 -7.33 13.59
N SER A 74 4.59 -7.09 14.14
CA SER A 74 4.31 -7.22 15.56
C SER A 74 2.85 -7.61 15.79
N GLY A 75 2.56 -8.27 16.90
CA GLY A 75 1.22 -8.62 17.33
C GLY A 75 1.21 -9.14 18.77
N SER A 76 0.03 -9.54 19.21
CA SER A 76 -0.16 -10.20 20.50
C SER A 76 0.09 -11.72 20.41
N PRO A 77 0.25 -12.42 21.55
CA PRO A 77 0.31 -13.89 21.59
C PRO A 77 -0.83 -14.62 20.90
N LEU A 78 -2.04 -14.03 20.89
CA LEU A 78 -3.25 -14.62 20.31
C LEU A 78 -3.60 -14.06 18.93
N THR A 79 -2.73 -13.25 18.33
CA THR A 79 -2.90 -12.77 16.95
C THR A 79 -2.76 -13.95 15.99
N TYR A 80 -3.79 -14.18 15.17
CA TYR A 80 -3.89 -15.28 14.19
C TYR A 80 -3.74 -14.80 12.75
N ALA A 81 -2.92 -13.78 12.57
CA ALA A 81 -2.61 -13.22 11.26
C ALA A 81 -1.89 -14.25 10.38
N ASN A 82 -2.42 -14.47 9.17
CA ASN A 82 -2.01 -15.55 8.27
C ASN A 82 -1.36 -15.00 7.00
N TRP A 83 -0.28 -15.63 6.55
CA TRP A 83 0.40 -15.38 5.30
C TRP A 83 0.28 -16.63 4.45
N GLY A 84 -0.22 -16.50 3.22
CA GLY A 84 -0.36 -17.64 2.31
C GLY A 84 -1.61 -17.53 1.47
N GLY A 85 -2.16 -18.69 1.08
CA GLY A 85 -3.34 -18.74 0.24
C GLY A 85 -3.90 -20.14 0.03
N SER A 86 -5.10 -20.19 -0.55
CA SER A 86 -5.92 -21.39 -0.70
C SER A 86 -5.52 -22.27 -1.88
N ALA A 87 -4.83 -21.73 -2.89
CA ALA A 87 -4.55 -22.44 -4.13
C ALA A 87 -3.05 -22.47 -4.46
N ALA A 88 -2.58 -23.62 -4.98
CA ALA A 88 -1.22 -23.81 -5.50
C ALA A 88 -1.03 -23.27 -6.94
N SER A 89 -2.14 -22.93 -7.60
CA SER A 89 -2.19 -22.41 -8.97
C SER A 89 -3.59 -21.86 -9.26
N GLY A 90 -3.69 -20.80 -10.05
CA GLY A 90 -4.96 -20.13 -10.35
C GLY A 90 -5.31 -19.06 -9.30
N PRO A 91 -6.55 -18.52 -9.31
CA PRO A 91 -6.96 -17.49 -8.36
C PRO A 91 -6.86 -18.03 -6.93
N SER A 92 -5.95 -17.47 -6.14
CA SER A 92 -5.79 -17.80 -4.72
C SER A 92 -6.53 -16.80 -3.85
N SER A 93 -6.85 -17.18 -2.62
CA SER A 93 -7.46 -16.32 -1.61
C SER A 93 -6.90 -16.66 -0.24
N VAL A 94 -6.93 -15.70 0.69
CA VAL A 94 -6.60 -15.93 2.10
C VAL A 94 -7.75 -15.45 2.97
N ALA A 95 -8.04 -16.17 4.06
CA ALA A 95 -9.16 -15.87 4.96
C ALA A 95 -10.51 -15.69 4.22
N THR A 96 -10.74 -16.50 3.20
CA THR A 96 -11.98 -16.47 2.38
C THR A 96 -12.25 -15.12 1.71
N SER A 97 -11.19 -14.35 1.44
CA SER A 97 -11.27 -13.14 0.63
C SER A 97 -11.71 -13.43 -0.81
N VAL A 98 -12.05 -12.37 -1.55
CA VAL A 98 -12.00 -12.42 -3.01
C VAL A 98 -10.58 -12.75 -3.52
N PRO A 99 -10.45 -13.20 -4.78
CA PRO A 99 -9.14 -13.57 -5.32
C PRO A 99 -8.08 -12.47 -5.20
N LEU A 100 -6.87 -12.89 -4.83
CA LEU A 100 -5.69 -12.06 -4.76
C LEU A 100 -5.35 -11.51 -6.16
N PRO A 101 -4.99 -10.21 -6.27
CA PRO A 101 -4.66 -9.60 -7.56
C PRO A 101 -3.33 -10.08 -8.13
N ASP A 102 -2.40 -10.57 -7.32
CA ASP A 102 -1.11 -11.09 -7.76
C ASP A 102 -0.76 -12.41 -7.07
N GLY A 103 -0.10 -13.29 -7.82
CA GLY A 103 0.44 -14.54 -7.27
C GLY A 103 -0.58 -15.44 -6.55
N GLN A 104 -0.13 -16.01 -5.42
CA GLN A 104 -0.85 -17.03 -4.66
C GLN A 104 -0.92 -16.72 -3.16
N ASN A 105 -0.14 -15.76 -2.68
CA ASN A 105 0.07 -15.50 -1.27
C ASN A 105 -0.38 -14.08 -0.92
N GLY A 106 -1.23 -13.94 0.08
CA GLY A 106 -1.64 -12.65 0.63
C GLY A 106 -1.43 -12.61 2.14
N MET A 107 -1.66 -11.45 2.72
CA MET A 107 -1.51 -11.21 4.15
C MET A 107 -2.87 -10.93 4.77
N TYR A 108 -3.34 -11.84 5.62
CA TYR A 108 -4.50 -11.63 6.47
C TYR A 108 -4.06 -11.16 7.86
N PHE A 109 -4.66 -10.10 8.39
CA PHE A 109 -4.30 -9.47 9.66
C PHE A 109 -5.22 -9.91 10.81
N GLY A 110 -5.49 -11.20 10.94
CA GLY A 110 -6.33 -11.73 12.02
C GLY A 110 -5.87 -11.34 13.42
N ASN A 111 -6.70 -10.62 14.18
CA ASN A 111 -6.42 -10.13 15.51
C ASN A 111 -7.71 -10.19 16.36
N GLY A 112 -7.83 -11.23 17.19
CA GLY A 112 -9.12 -11.70 17.70
C GLY A 112 -9.97 -10.75 18.54
N ALA A 113 -11.17 -11.27 18.85
CA ALA A 113 -12.24 -10.71 19.67
C ALA A 113 -12.70 -9.30 19.25
N PRO A 114 -13.98 -8.95 19.51
CA PRO A 114 -14.45 -7.60 19.25
C PRO A 114 -13.63 -6.61 20.10
N ASN A 115 -12.86 -5.78 19.41
CA ASN A 115 -12.14 -4.65 19.97
C ASN A 115 -13.04 -3.41 19.87
N SER A 116 -12.82 -2.41 20.71
CA SER A 116 -13.66 -1.21 20.70
C SER A 116 -12.90 0.03 20.27
N VAL A 117 -13.62 1.00 19.72
CA VAL A 117 -13.08 2.31 19.34
C VAL A 117 -13.82 3.41 20.09
N SER A 118 -13.07 4.36 20.65
CA SER A 118 -13.62 5.40 21.53
C SER A 118 -14.47 6.46 20.81
N GLN A 119 -14.40 6.54 19.49
CA GLN A 119 -15.03 7.58 18.67
C GLN A 119 -15.83 6.93 17.54
N PRO A 120 -17.00 7.50 17.16
CA PRO A 120 -17.76 7.00 16.03
C PRO A 120 -16.99 7.24 14.71
N PRO A 121 -16.72 6.20 13.91
CA PRO A 121 -16.07 6.37 12.62
C PRO A 121 -17.03 6.92 11.56
N THR A 122 -16.54 7.77 10.67
CA THR A 122 -17.21 8.18 9.43
C THR A 122 -16.49 7.56 8.24
N PHE A 123 -17.19 6.69 7.52
CA PHE A 123 -16.71 6.04 6.30
C PHE A 123 -17.01 6.95 5.10
N ASN A 124 -15.98 7.50 4.47
CA ASN A 124 -16.13 8.50 3.41
C ASN A 124 -16.20 7.83 2.02
N PRO A 125 -16.82 8.47 1.00
CA PRO A 125 -16.75 8.00 -0.38
C PRO A 125 -15.32 7.93 -0.94
N SER A 126 -14.38 8.71 -0.38
CA SER A 126 -12.95 8.61 -0.71
C SER A 126 -12.31 7.30 -0.24
N ARG A 127 -13.00 6.52 0.61
CA ARG A 127 -12.54 5.30 1.30
C ARG A 127 -11.64 5.57 2.52
N GLU A 128 -11.45 6.85 2.86
CA GLU A 128 -10.92 7.24 4.16
C GLU A 128 -11.96 7.06 5.25
N VAL A 129 -11.48 6.68 6.43
CA VAL A 129 -12.26 6.68 7.66
C VAL A 129 -11.77 7.84 8.52
N THR A 130 -12.69 8.70 8.93
CA THR A 130 -12.37 9.84 9.80
C THR A 130 -13.05 9.69 11.15
N PHE A 131 -12.45 10.29 12.17
CA PHE A 131 -12.97 10.34 13.52
C PHE A 131 -13.07 11.80 13.97
N PRO A 132 -14.07 12.17 14.79
CA PRO A 132 -14.18 13.53 15.33
C PRO A 132 -12.96 14.00 16.12
N GLN A 133 -12.25 13.06 16.74
CA GLN A 133 -11.00 13.25 17.50
C GLN A 133 -10.08 12.06 17.25
N THR A 134 -8.83 12.13 17.72
CA THR A 134 -7.91 10.98 17.64
C THR A 134 -8.55 9.78 18.35
N PRO A 135 -8.83 8.68 17.65
CA PRO A 135 -9.47 7.52 18.26
C PRO A 135 -8.50 6.79 19.19
N THR A 136 -9.04 6.18 20.24
CA THR A 136 -8.34 5.16 21.03
C THR A 136 -8.98 3.80 20.71
N PHE A 137 -8.15 2.83 20.35
CA PHE A 137 -8.57 1.44 20.14
C PHE A 137 -8.25 0.64 21.40
N SER A 138 -9.27 0.02 21.98
CA SER A 138 -9.10 -0.86 23.14
C SER A 138 -9.12 -2.31 22.66
N MET A 139 -8.01 -3.00 22.90
CA MET A 139 -7.80 -4.35 22.37
C MET A 139 -7.94 -5.39 23.47
N ALA A 140 -8.79 -6.39 23.25
CA ALA A 140 -9.00 -7.51 24.16
C ALA A 140 -7.72 -8.32 24.37
N PHE A 141 -6.85 -8.40 23.34
CA PHE A 141 -5.60 -9.15 23.37
C PHE A 141 -4.35 -8.27 23.41
N GLY A 142 -4.51 -7.00 23.80
CA GLY A 142 -3.41 -6.16 24.29
C GLY A 142 -2.63 -5.34 23.27
N GLN A 143 -2.47 -5.78 22.01
CA GLN A 143 -1.73 -5.04 20.97
C GLN A 143 -2.30 -5.25 19.55
N PRO A 144 -2.11 -4.30 18.62
CA PRO A 144 -2.60 -4.44 17.26
C PRO A 144 -1.68 -5.35 16.45
N CYS A 145 -2.20 -5.88 15.34
CA CYS A 145 -1.40 -6.57 14.36
C CYS A 145 -0.79 -5.55 13.38
N VAL A 146 0.53 -5.48 13.29
CA VAL A 146 1.25 -4.47 12.51
C VAL A 146 2.21 -5.15 11.54
N LEU A 147 2.25 -4.66 10.30
CA LEU A 147 3.18 -5.07 9.26
C LEU A 147 3.84 -3.81 8.67
N TRP A 148 5.17 -3.77 8.58
CA TRP A 148 5.87 -2.62 8.03
C TRP A 148 7.15 -2.99 7.26
N GLN A 149 7.55 -2.08 6.38
CA GLN A 149 8.81 -2.15 5.65
C GLN A 149 9.41 -0.75 5.47
N THR A 150 10.72 -0.63 5.70
CA THR A 150 11.49 0.57 5.37
C THR A 150 11.95 0.50 3.91
N ILE A 151 11.44 1.41 3.10
CA ILE A 151 11.70 1.54 1.67
C ILE A 151 12.90 2.47 1.44
N PRO A 152 13.93 2.05 0.68
CA PRO A 152 15.15 2.81 0.48
C PRO A 152 14.98 3.93 -0.58
N THR A 153 14.00 4.82 -0.37
CA THR A 153 13.70 5.96 -1.27
C THR A 153 14.90 6.89 -1.45
N HIS A 154 15.69 7.12 -0.40
CA HIS A 154 16.93 7.90 -0.45
C HIS A 154 18.02 7.33 -1.39
N LEU A 155 17.97 6.04 -1.71
CA LEU A 155 18.88 5.41 -2.69
C LEU A 155 18.31 5.45 -4.12
N ASN A 156 17.04 5.82 -4.27
CA ASN A 156 16.33 5.93 -5.54
C ASN A 156 15.61 7.28 -5.62
N PRO A 157 16.33 8.41 -5.61
CA PRO A 157 15.74 9.72 -5.45
C PRO A 157 14.81 10.07 -6.60
N ALA A 158 13.60 10.53 -6.26
CA ALA A 158 12.58 10.98 -7.19
C ALA A 158 11.85 12.21 -6.60
N PRO A 159 11.28 13.09 -7.45
CA PRO A 159 10.50 14.24 -6.96
C PRO A 159 9.24 13.82 -6.21
N SER A 160 8.69 12.65 -6.52
CA SER A 160 7.60 12.01 -5.80
C SER A 160 7.60 10.51 -6.08
N TYR A 161 6.81 9.78 -5.31
CA TYR A 161 6.63 8.34 -5.41
C TYR A 161 5.14 8.03 -5.44
N LEU A 162 4.81 6.91 -6.06
CA LEU A 162 3.49 6.29 -6.01
C LEU A 162 3.53 5.14 -5.01
N LEU A 163 2.60 5.09 -4.06
CA LEU A 163 2.31 3.92 -3.22
C LEU A 163 0.97 3.32 -3.69
N SER A 164 0.98 2.06 -4.10
CA SER A 164 -0.22 1.30 -4.47
C SER A 164 -0.31 0.05 -3.61
N PHE A 165 -1.49 -0.33 -3.16
CA PHE A 165 -1.71 -1.63 -2.52
C PHE A 165 -3.17 -2.04 -2.62
N TRP A 166 -3.43 -3.35 -2.58
CA TRP A 166 -4.75 -3.93 -2.65
C TRP A 166 -5.23 -4.39 -1.27
N VAL A 167 -6.51 -4.16 -1.00
CA VAL A 167 -7.16 -4.49 0.27
C VAL A 167 -8.49 -5.17 0.01
N ALA A 168 -8.75 -6.27 0.71
CA ALA A 168 -10.07 -6.89 0.84
C ALA A 168 -10.37 -7.20 2.31
N GLY A 169 -11.64 -7.51 2.61
CA GLY A 169 -12.04 -8.03 3.91
C GLY A 169 -11.89 -9.55 3.99
N GLU A 170 -11.68 -10.04 5.20
CA GLU A 170 -12.00 -11.42 5.57
C GLU A 170 -13.43 -11.76 5.11
N GLY A 171 -13.59 -12.93 4.50
CA GLY A 171 -14.89 -13.43 4.06
C GLY A 171 -15.50 -12.70 2.87
N SER A 172 -14.83 -11.69 2.30
CA SER A 172 -15.34 -10.92 1.14
C SER A 172 -15.67 -11.77 -0.09
N GLY A 173 -15.13 -13.00 -0.18
CA GLY A 173 -15.43 -13.97 -1.23
C GLY A 173 -16.66 -14.86 -0.99
N LEU A 174 -17.28 -14.80 0.20
CA LEU A 174 -18.42 -15.67 0.58
C LEU A 174 -19.77 -15.22 0.02
N GLY A 175 -19.83 -14.05 -0.62
CA GLY A 175 -21.07 -13.45 -1.11
C GLY A 175 -21.83 -12.69 -0.02
N PRO A 176 -23.11 -12.33 -0.25
CA PRO A 176 -23.89 -11.51 0.69
C PRO A 176 -24.10 -12.22 2.04
N GLY A 177 -23.92 -11.48 3.15
CA GLY A 177 -24.28 -11.93 4.51
C GLY A 177 -23.12 -12.24 5.45
N HIS A 178 -21.87 -12.14 4.99
CA HIS A 178 -20.68 -12.41 5.80
C HIS A 178 -19.48 -11.57 5.36
N PRO A 179 -18.72 -10.96 6.28
CA PRO A 179 -19.13 -10.32 7.56
C PRO A 179 -20.21 -9.25 7.36
N LEU A 180 -20.66 -8.60 8.44
CA LEU A 180 -21.82 -7.71 8.37
C LEU A 180 -21.46 -6.23 8.10
N ALA A 181 -20.22 -5.80 8.33
CA ALA A 181 -19.80 -4.41 8.12
C ALA A 181 -18.35 -4.26 7.64
N ASP A 182 -18.09 -3.14 6.95
CA ASP A 182 -16.76 -2.72 6.54
C ASP A 182 -15.82 -2.50 7.75
N GLY A 183 -14.58 -2.95 7.61
CA GLY A 183 -13.49 -2.80 8.59
C GLY A 183 -12.77 -1.48 8.53
N ILE A 184 -11.85 -1.30 9.47
CA ILE A 184 -10.98 -0.12 9.56
C ILE A 184 -9.55 -0.60 9.76
N PHE A 185 -8.64 -0.14 8.91
CA PHE A 185 -7.20 -0.32 9.12
C PHE A 185 -6.48 1.03 9.15
N GLY A 186 -5.30 1.03 9.74
CA GLY A 186 -4.41 2.19 9.81
C GLY A 186 -3.28 2.08 8.78
N LEU A 187 -2.94 3.20 8.15
CA LEU A 187 -1.74 3.37 7.35
C LEU A 187 -0.93 4.56 7.90
N ARG A 188 0.34 4.31 8.18
CA ARG A 188 1.34 5.35 8.44
C ARG A 188 2.42 5.28 7.37
N VAL A 189 2.76 6.43 6.78
CA VAL A 189 3.87 6.57 5.84
C VAL A 189 4.82 7.63 6.39
N THR A 190 5.94 7.18 6.93
CA THR A 190 6.88 8.07 7.62
C THR A 190 7.63 8.98 6.66
N ASN A 191 8.17 10.08 7.17
CA ASN A 191 8.92 11.05 6.38
C ASN A 191 8.08 11.67 5.24
N THR A 192 6.75 11.76 5.37
CA THR A 192 5.87 12.38 4.34
C THR A 192 5.01 13.52 4.87
N GLN A 193 4.77 13.57 6.17
CA GLN A 193 4.00 14.62 6.84
C GLN A 193 4.59 14.87 8.25
N PRO A 194 4.52 16.11 8.79
CA PRO A 194 5.01 16.37 10.14
C PRO A 194 4.37 15.46 11.19
N GLY A 195 5.19 14.72 11.94
CA GLY A 195 4.73 13.80 12.98
C GLY A 195 4.20 12.45 12.48
N ASP A 196 4.26 12.20 11.16
CA ASP A 196 3.88 10.92 10.53
C ASP A 196 2.55 10.35 11.06
N PRO A 197 1.45 11.10 10.91
CA PRO A 197 0.16 10.73 11.50
C PRO A 197 -0.37 9.43 10.90
N MET A 198 -1.09 8.67 11.72
CA MET A 198 -1.88 7.53 11.26
C MET A 198 -3.09 8.04 10.47
N ARG A 199 -3.30 7.50 9.27
CA ARG A 199 -4.54 7.67 8.50
C ARG A 199 -5.35 6.38 8.54
N TYR A 200 -6.67 6.49 8.55
CA TYR A 200 -7.55 5.33 8.66
C TYR A 200 -8.33 5.13 7.36
N PHE A 201 -8.56 3.88 7.00
CA PHE A 201 -9.14 3.50 5.71
C PHE A 201 -10.10 2.34 5.87
N ALA A 202 -11.09 2.28 4.99
CA ALA A 202 -12.10 1.23 5.00
C ALA A 202 -11.52 -0.11 4.53
N VAL A 203 -12.01 -1.21 5.11
CA VAL A 203 -11.79 -2.56 4.61
C VAL A 203 -13.13 -3.07 4.06
N PRO A 204 -13.24 -3.36 2.76
CA PRO A 204 -14.51 -3.74 2.16
C PRO A 204 -14.94 -5.15 2.60
N VAL A 205 -16.19 -5.30 3.03
CA VAL A 205 -16.75 -6.57 3.50
C VAL A 205 -17.29 -7.49 2.37
N GLY A 206 -16.98 -7.21 1.11
CA GLY A 206 -17.51 -7.98 -0.03
C GLY A 206 -18.63 -7.25 -0.77
N SER A 207 -19.52 -8.00 -1.42
CA SER A 207 -20.57 -7.44 -2.28
C SER A 207 -21.60 -6.56 -1.58
N SER A 208 -21.69 -6.61 -0.25
CA SER A 208 -22.54 -5.73 0.56
C SER A 208 -21.89 -4.37 0.85
N SER A 209 -20.59 -4.23 0.61
CA SER A 209 -19.87 -2.96 0.79
C SER A 209 -20.18 -1.99 -0.34
N VAL A 210 -20.34 -0.70 0.00
CA VAL A 210 -20.42 0.38 -0.99
C VAL A 210 -19.11 0.56 -1.78
N TYR A 211 -18.02 -0.03 -1.29
CA TYR A 211 -16.70 0.02 -1.90
C TYR A 211 -16.42 -1.18 -2.81
N GLY A 212 -17.37 -2.10 -2.96
CA GLY A 212 -17.19 -3.36 -3.69
C GLY A 212 -16.46 -4.42 -2.85
N ALA A 213 -15.99 -5.49 -3.48
CA ALA A 213 -15.41 -6.61 -2.74
C ALA A 213 -13.93 -6.45 -2.36
N ALA A 214 -13.24 -5.53 -3.02
CA ALA A 214 -11.86 -5.17 -2.75
C ALA A 214 -11.60 -3.73 -3.22
N ILE A 215 -10.58 -3.10 -2.66
CA ILE A 215 -10.15 -1.73 -2.95
C ILE A 215 -8.68 -1.73 -3.33
N ARG A 216 -8.34 -1.03 -4.42
CA ARG A 216 -6.97 -0.56 -4.65
C ARG A 216 -6.80 0.84 -4.07
N TYR A 217 -5.88 0.99 -3.13
CA TYR A 217 -5.47 2.28 -2.61
C TYR A 217 -4.24 2.76 -3.36
N GLU A 218 -4.26 4.02 -3.79
CA GLU A 218 -3.22 4.65 -4.59
C GLU A 218 -2.90 6.00 -3.95
N PHE A 219 -1.63 6.26 -3.66
CA PHE A 219 -1.17 7.50 -3.07
C PHE A 219 0.02 8.06 -3.84
N THR A 220 0.06 9.38 -3.99
CA THR A 220 1.34 10.06 -4.27
C THR A 220 1.92 10.59 -2.98
N PHE A 221 3.24 10.50 -2.85
CA PHE A 221 3.94 11.13 -1.74
C PHE A 221 5.30 11.70 -2.12
N THR A 222 5.72 12.69 -1.35
CA THR A 222 7.04 13.32 -1.45
C THR A 222 7.71 13.27 -0.08
N PRO A 223 8.92 12.67 0.05
CA PRO A 223 9.63 12.67 1.31
C PRO A 223 9.94 14.08 1.81
N ILE A 224 9.75 14.36 3.11
CA ILE A 224 10.17 15.61 3.76
C ILE A 224 11.69 15.74 3.65
N ASN A 225 12.40 14.68 4.03
CA ASN A 225 13.84 14.55 3.91
C ASN A 225 14.15 13.51 2.82
N PRO A 226 14.53 13.93 1.60
CA PRO A 226 14.86 13.01 0.51
C PRO A 226 16.14 12.19 0.76
N LEU A 227 16.94 12.54 1.79
CA LEU A 227 18.12 11.80 2.20
C LEU A 227 17.81 10.70 3.24
N ALA A 228 16.56 10.58 3.68
CA ALA A 228 16.11 9.54 4.59
C ALA A 228 15.13 8.57 3.88
N PRO A 229 15.09 7.29 4.27
CA PRO A 229 14.10 6.36 3.74
C PRO A 229 12.68 6.74 4.16
N VAL A 230 11.70 6.03 3.60
CA VAL A 230 10.30 6.07 4.00
C VAL A 230 9.91 4.70 4.52
N THR A 231 9.25 4.62 5.67
CA THR A 231 8.63 3.39 6.18
C THR A 231 7.13 3.42 5.92
N ILE A 232 6.61 2.35 5.33
CA ILE A 232 5.18 2.07 5.20
C ILE A 232 4.77 1.10 6.31
N GLU A 233 3.69 1.42 7.03
CA GLU A 233 3.20 0.64 8.17
C GLU A 233 1.67 0.47 8.06
N PHE A 234 1.23 -0.78 8.08
CA PHE A 234 -0.17 -1.18 8.10
C PHE A 234 -0.52 -1.70 9.49
N THR A 235 -1.61 -1.20 10.07
CA THR A 235 -2.07 -1.57 11.41
C THR A 235 -3.50 -2.09 11.35
N ASN A 236 -3.74 -3.27 11.92
CA ASN A 236 -5.08 -3.80 12.14
C ASN A 236 -5.36 -3.94 13.65
N TRP A 237 -6.50 -3.40 14.08
CA TRP A 237 -6.99 -3.54 15.45
C TRP A 237 -7.99 -4.67 15.61
N GLY A 238 -8.09 -5.57 14.63
CA GLY A 238 -9.03 -6.69 14.66
C GLY A 238 -10.44 -6.33 14.23
N HIS A 239 -11.39 -7.22 14.53
CA HIS A 239 -12.82 -6.90 14.45
C HIS A 239 -13.14 -5.76 15.41
N LEU A 240 -13.82 -4.72 14.94
CA LEU A 240 -14.28 -3.63 15.78
C LEU A 240 -15.77 -3.81 16.09
N ASP A 241 -16.12 -3.83 17.38
CA ASP A 241 -17.50 -3.66 17.83
C ASP A 241 -17.86 -2.18 17.68
N LEU A 242 -18.67 -1.92 16.66
CA LEU A 242 -19.20 -0.59 16.38
C LEU A 242 -20.66 -0.44 16.85
N ASN A 243 -21.21 -1.38 17.64
CA ASN A 243 -22.60 -1.33 18.10
C ASN A 243 -22.88 -0.06 18.91
N PRO A 244 -21.97 0.41 19.80
CA PRO A 244 -22.12 1.70 20.45
C PRO A 244 -22.25 2.90 19.49
N HIS A 245 -21.84 2.73 18.24
CA HIS A 245 -21.85 3.73 17.17
C HIS A 245 -22.87 3.40 16.06
N GLY A 246 -23.79 2.45 16.30
CA GLY A 246 -24.87 2.10 15.38
C GLY A 246 -24.48 1.19 14.21
N ARG A 247 -23.39 0.42 14.33
CA ARG A 247 -22.93 -0.55 13.33
C ARG A 247 -22.59 -1.88 13.99
N VAL A 248 -22.51 -2.97 13.23
CA VAL A 248 -22.17 -4.31 13.75
C VAL A 248 -20.68 -4.60 13.60
N ASP A 249 -20.23 -5.77 14.06
CA ASP A 249 -18.83 -6.22 13.99
C ASP A 249 -18.28 -6.11 12.57
N THR A 250 -17.10 -5.51 12.47
CA THR A 250 -16.45 -5.22 11.20
C THR A 250 -15.57 -6.36 10.70
N THR A 251 -15.32 -6.46 9.40
CA THR A 251 -14.28 -7.36 8.85
C THR A 251 -12.86 -6.91 9.22
N GLU A 252 -11.90 -7.82 9.03
CA GLU A 252 -10.46 -7.59 9.16
C GLU A 252 -9.78 -7.50 7.78
N ILE A 253 -8.59 -6.89 7.72
CA ILE A 253 -7.86 -6.66 6.48
C ILE A 253 -7.17 -7.91 5.93
N VAL A 254 -7.36 -8.14 4.63
CA VAL A 254 -6.48 -8.87 3.74
C VAL A 254 -5.75 -7.87 2.84
N LEU A 255 -4.42 -7.98 2.76
CA LEU A 255 -3.51 -7.10 2.02
C LEU A 255 -2.74 -7.91 0.98
N ASP A 256 -2.58 -7.33 -0.21
CA ASP A 256 -1.73 -7.87 -1.26
C ASP A 256 -1.16 -6.76 -2.16
N ASP A 257 -0.16 -7.10 -2.97
CA ASP A 257 0.37 -6.34 -4.10
C ASP A 257 0.75 -4.89 -3.71
N VAL A 258 1.63 -4.78 -2.71
CA VAL A 258 2.19 -3.52 -2.22
C VAL A 258 3.31 -3.04 -3.12
N ILE A 259 3.12 -1.88 -3.73
CA ILE A 259 4.02 -1.30 -4.71
C ILE A 259 4.42 0.11 -4.30
N VAL A 260 5.72 0.40 -4.38
CA VAL A 260 6.23 1.77 -4.37
C VAL A 260 7.06 2.00 -5.63
N ASN A 261 6.62 2.91 -6.50
CA ASN A 261 7.38 3.29 -7.69
C ASN A 261 7.84 4.75 -7.61
N ALA A 262 9.06 5.03 -8.07
CA ALA A 262 9.52 6.39 -8.30
C ALA A 262 8.74 7.03 -9.47
N ILE A 263 8.26 8.27 -9.29
CA ILE A 263 7.62 9.04 -10.36
C ILE A 263 8.69 9.96 -10.97
N PRO A 264 9.08 9.78 -12.26
CA PRO A 264 10.09 10.62 -12.88
C PRO A 264 9.68 12.10 -12.95
N ALA A 265 10.65 13.00 -12.86
CA ALA A 265 10.39 14.43 -13.04
C ALA A 265 9.82 14.70 -14.45
N PRO A 266 8.80 15.57 -14.61
CA PRO A 266 8.10 15.82 -15.89
C PRO A 266 8.99 16.21 -17.09
N GLY A 267 10.24 16.61 -16.88
CA GLY A 267 11.21 16.94 -17.94
C GLY A 267 12.12 15.81 -18.39
N SER A 268 12.21 14.70 -17.66
CA SER A 268 13.20 13.63 -17.92
C SER A 268 12.97 12.96 -19.28
N ALA A 269 11.70 12.73 -19.63
CA ALA A 269 11.31 12.17 -20.93
C ALA A 269 11.59 13.15 -22.09
N ALA A 270 11.36 14.45 -21.88
CA ALA A 270 11.62 15.47 -22.89
C ALA A 270 13.12 15.62 -23.17
N LEU A 271 13.97 15.57 -22.13
CA LEU A 271 15.43 15.60 -22.28
C LEU A 271 15.96 14.36 -23.01
N LEU A 272 15.43 13.18 -22.70
CA LEU A 272 15.75 11.94 -23.43
C LEU A 272 15.34 12.05 -24.91
N ALA A 273 14.14 12.55 -25.19
CA ALA A 273 13.64 12.73 -26.56
C ALA A 273 14.52 13.72 -27.36
N VAL A 274 14.88 14.87 -26.76
CA VAL A 274 15.76 15.86 -27.41
C VAL A 274 17.18 15.31 -27.60
N GLY A 275 17.71 14.52 -26.65
CA GLY A 275 19.02 13.89 -26.77
C GLY A 275 19.14 12.83 -27.87
N LEU A 276 18.02 12.18 -28.25
CA LEU A 276 17.99 11.16 -29.31
C LEU A 276 17.92 11.75 -30.74
N VAL A 277 17.41 12.98 -30.90
CA VAL A 277 17.29 13.64 -32.21
C VAL A 277 18.65 13.83 -32.93
N PRO A 278 19.73 14.27 -32.25
CA PRO A 278 21.07 14.34 -32.84
C PRO A 278 21.64 12.97 -33.24
N VAL A 279 21.35 11.91 -32.49
CA VAL A 279 21.89 10.55 -32.76
C VAL A 279 21.23 9.95 -34.00
N ALA A 280 19.92 10.15 -34.15
CA ALA A 280 19.18 9.73 -35.34
C ALA A 280 19.62 10.51 -36.61
N THR A 281 19.87 11.82 -36.49
CA THR A 281 20.31 12.65 -37.62
C THR A 281 21.76 12.37 -38.04
N ARG A 282 22.65 12.01 -37.10
CA ARG A 282 24.04 11.64 -37.41
C ARG A 282 24.16 10.30 -38.14
N ARG A 283 23.31 9.32 -37.81
CA ARG A 283 23.28 8.01 -38.50
C ARG A 283 22.77 8.09 -39.94
N ARG A 284 21.93 9.07 -40.26
CA ARG A 284 21.40 9.24 -41.63
C ARG A 284 22.47 9.77 -42.59
N ARG A 285 23.32 10.71 -42.14
CA ARG A 285 24.41 11.27 -42.95
C ARG A 285 25.55 10.30 -43.24
N ALA A 286 25.78 9.31 -42.37
CA ALA A 286 26.83 8.30 -42.58
C ALA A 286 26.46 7.22 -43.60
N ARG A 287 25.23 7.21 -44.11
CA ARG A 287 24.77 6.26 -45.16
C ARG A 287 24.66 6.90 -46.55
N GLU A 288 24.93 8.20 -46.66
CA GLU A 288 24.82 8.97 -47.92
C GLU A 288 26.18 9.40 -48.48
N GLY A 289 27.29 8.89 -47.93
CA GLY A 289 28.64 9.04 -48.46
C GLY A 289 29.33 7.69 -48.57
#